data_AF-A0A6D2L7L0-F1
#
_entry.id   AF-A0A6D2L7L0-F1
#
_cell.length_a   1.000
_cell.length_b   1.000
_cell.length_c   1.000
_cell.angle_alpha   90.00
_cell.angle_beta   90.00
_cell.angle_gamma   90.00
#
_symmetry.space_group_name_H-M   'P 1'
#
loop_
_entity.id
_entity.type
_entity.pdbx_description
1 polymer ?
#
loop_
_entity_poly.entity_id
_entity_poly.type
_entity_poly.pdbx_seq_one_letter_code
_entity_poly.pdbx_strand_id
1 'polypeptide(L)'
;MLFLVSTVLTFLALILIPCLVISRRLSVPLSFPNIRRFIKTATSQHDEEERNEKRGTIGEKEKRERMPNHVAIILDGNRRWAKKRGLETAQGHEAGARRVVDLAKDFFTMGTKTVSLFAFSTENWARPEDEVNYLMAMFEKFLKSELPCFQRYLI
;
A
#
# COMPACT_ATOMS: atom_id res chain seq x y z
N MET A 1 55.74 8.30 8.78
CA MET A 1 55.81 7.00 8.09
C MET A 1 54.89 5.94 8.71
N LEU A 2 54.86 5.76 10.04
CA LEU A 2 54.00 4.74 10.70
C LEU A 2 52.48 4.91 10.47
N PHE A 3 51.98 6.16 10.40
CA PHE A 3 50.55 6.42 10.14
C PHE A 3 50.08 6.00 8.75
N LEU A 4 50.91 6.21 7.72
CA LEU A 4 50.58 5.87 6.33
C LEU A 4 50.55 4.34 6.13
N VAL A 5 51.46 3.62 6.80
CA VAL A 5 51.51 2.16 6.73
C VAL A 5 50.28 1.55 7.42
N SER A 6 49.84 2.12 8.54
CA SER A 6 48.65 1.65 9.28
C SER A 6 47.35 1.85 8.49
N THR A 7 47.15 3.03 7.88
CA THR A 7 45.95 3.27 7.05
C THR A 7 45.92 2.40 5.80
N VAL A 8 47.07 2.17 5.14
CA VAL A 8 47.13 1.27 4.00
C VAL A 8 46.80 -0.17 4.40
N LEU A 9 47.30 -0.64 5.55
CA LEU A 9 46.96 -1.98 6.06
C LEU A 9 45.49 -2.13 6.44
N THR A 10 44.85 -1.11 7.03
CA THR A 10 43.43 -1.19 7.40
C THR A 10 42.52 -1.20 6.18
N PHE A 11 42.81 -0.41 5.14
CA PHE A 11 42.08 -0.48 3.88
C PHE A 11 42.27 -1.83 3.16
N LEU A 12 43.50 -2.37 3.15
CA LEU A 12 43.76 -3.71 2.63
C LEU A 12 42.99 -4.80 3.40
N ALA A 13 42.94 -4.71 4.73
CA ALA A 13 42.20 -5.65 5.56
C ALA A 13 40.69 -5.57 5.32
N LEU A 14 40.12 -4.37 5.15
CA LEU A 14 38.70 -4.17 4.86
C LEU A 14 38.28 -4.77 3.50
N ILE A 15 39.20 -4.94 2.56
CA ILE A 15 38.92 -5.56 1.25
C ILE A 15 39.24 -7.06 1.29
N LEU A 16 40.35 -7.46 1.90
CA LEU A 16 40.82 -8.85 1.92
C LEU A 16 40.01 -9.76 2.82
N ILE A 17 39.54 -9.27 3.98
CA ILE A 17 38.77 -10.08 4.94
C ILE A 17 37.41 -10.50 4.34
N PRO A 18 36.61 -9.60 3.74
CA PRO A 18 35.40 -10.00 3.02
C PRO A 18 35.71 -10.96 1.87
N CYS A 19 36.76 -10.70 1.08
CA CYS A 19 37.15 -11.60 -0.01
C CYS A 19 37.53 -13.00 0.46
N LEU A 20 38.20 -13.14 1.61
CA LEU A 20 38.56 -14.44 2.21
C LEU A 20 37.35 -15.17 2.80
N VAL A 21 36.40 -14.45 3.38
CA VAL A 21 35.16 -15.03 3.93
C VAL A 21 34.25 -15.51 2.79
N ILE A 22 34.13 -14.71 1.73
CA ILE A 22 33.36 -15.03 0.53
C ILE A 22 33.98 -16.22 -0.21
N SER A 23 35.31 -16.27 -0.36
CA SER A 23 36.00 -17.39 -1.01
C SER A 23 35.93 -18.70 -0.24
N ARG A 24 35.84 -18.66 1.10
CA ARG A 24 35.62 -19.85 1.93
C ARG A 24 34.18 -20.34 1.94
N ARG A 25 33.19 -19.48 1.68
CA ARG A 25 31.77 -19.84 1.62
C ARG A 25 31.31 -20.32 0.24
N LEU A 26 31.94 -19.81 -0.81
CA LEU A 26 31.71 -20.23 -2.18
C LEU A 26 32.71 -21.34 -2.51
N SER A 27 32.36 -22.61 -2.29
CA SER A 27 33.15 -23.79 -2.67
C SER A 27 33.28 -23.96 -4.19
N VAL A 28 33.61 -22.89 -4.91
CA VAL A 28 33.81 -22.85 -6.37
C VAL A 28 35.29 -22.57 -6.63
N PRO A 29 35.97 -23.40 -7.44
CA PRO A 29 37.34 -23.14 -7.83
C PRO A 29 37.41 -21.80 -8.56
N LEU A 30 38.22 -20.87 -8.04
CA LEU A 30 38.53 -19.56 -8.60
C LEU A 30 39.34 -19.74 -9.89
N SER A 31 38.67 -20.18 -10.95
CA SER A 31 39.19 -20.27 -12.30
C SER A 31 38.64 -19.10 -13.12
N PHE A 32 39.48 -18.50 -13.96
CA PHE A 32 39.14 -17.31 -14.76
C PHE A 32 37.80 -17.43 -15.54
N PRO A 33 37.47 -18.59 -16.16
CA PRO A 33 36.18 -18.81 -16.81
C PRO A 33 34.99 -18.79 -15.86
N ASN A 34 35.14 -19.33 -14.65
CA ASN A 34 34.10 -19.36 -13.62
C ASN A 34 33.84 -17.95 -13.07
N ILE A 35 34.90 -17.18 -12.83
CA ILE A 35 34.81 -15.77 -12.38
C ILE A 35 34.10 -14.94 -13.45
N ARG A 36 34.48 -15.07 -14.73
CA ARG A 36 33.84 -14.34 -15.83
C ARG A 36 32.36 -14.71 -15.99
N ARG A 37 32.02 -15.99 -15.85
CA ARG A 37 30.63 -16.47 -15.89
C ARG A 37 29.82 -15.89 -14.73
N PHE A 38 30.38 -15.91 -13.53
CA PHE A 38 29.74 -15.36 -12.34
C PHE A 38 29.51 -13.85 -12.46
N ILE A 39 30.51 -13.08 -12.91
CA ILE A 39 30.36 -11.64 -13.17
C ILE A 39 29.26 -11.40 -14.20
N LYS A 40 29.27 -12.15 -15.31
CA LYS A 40 28.25 -12.02 -16.36
C LYS A 40 26.85 -12.32 -15.82
N THR A 41 26.69 -13.36 -15.02
CA THR A 41 25.40 -13.71 -14.41
C THR A 41 24.97 -12.64 -13.40
N ALA A 42 25.88 -12.14 -12.57
CA ALA A 42 25.59 -11.10 -11.58
C ALA A 42 25.19 -9.77 -12.24
N THR A 43 25.88 -9.34 -13.31
CA THR A 43 25.47 -8.15 -14.08
C THR A 43 24.14 -8.36 -14.78
N SER A 44 23.88 -9.56 -15.32
CA SER A 44 22.59 -9.86 -15.98
C SER A 44 21.42 -9.81 -14.98
N GLN A 45 21.63 -10.35 -13.77
CA GLN A 45 20.63 -10.35 -12.71
C GLN A 45 20.34 -8.92 -12.22
N HIS A 46 21.38 -8.12 -12.02
CA HIS A 46 21.24 -6.71 -11.64
C HIS A 46 20.50 -5.90 -12.73
N ASP A 47 20.84 -6.09 -14.01
CA ASP A 47 20.18 -5.39 -15.12
C ASP A 47 18.70 -5.78 -15.25
N GLU A 48 18.36 -7.05 -15.01
CA GLU A 48 16.97 -7.53 -15.01
C GLU A 48 16.16 -7.00 -13.82
N GLU A 49 16.75 -6.94 -12.63
CA GLU A 49 16.14 -6.35 -11.43
C GLU A 49 15.88 -4.85 -11.63
N GLU A 50 16.88 -4.08 -12.09
CA GLU A 50 16.72 -2.65 -12.39
C GLU A 50 15.64 -2.39 -13.46
N ARG A 51 15.57 -3.25 -14.48
CA ARG A 51 14.59 -3.12 -15.56
C ARG A 51 13.17 -3.45 -15.11
N ASN A 52 13.01 -4.46 -14.25
CA ASN A 52 11.71 -4.81 -13.66
C ASN A 52 11.24 -3.74 -12.68
N GLU A 53 12.14 -3.19 -11.87
CA GLU A 53 11.84 -2.10 -10.95
C GLU A 53 11.41 -0.82 -11.69
N LYS A 54 12.12 -0.44 -12.77
CA LYS A 54 11.75 0.67 -13.65
C LYS A 54 10.42 0.43 -14.38
N ARG A 55 10.15 -0.80 -14.83
CA ARG A 55 8.84 -1.14 -15.45
C ARG A 55 7.69 -1.06 -14.45
N GLY A 56 7.89 -1.51 -13.22
CA GLY A 56 6.90 -1.41 -12.14
C GLY A 56 6.56 0.04 -11.82
N THR A 57 7.58 0.89 -11.64
CA THR A 57 7.39 2.31 -11.32
C THR A 57 6.70 3.10 -12.43
N ILE A 58 7.04 2.86 -13.71
CA ILE A 58 6.37 3.52 -14.84
C ILE A 58 4.89 3.11 -14.92
N GLY A 59 4.59 1.81 -14.78
CA GLY A 59 3.22 1.31 -14.83
C GLY A 59 2.34 1.83 -13.69
N GLU A 60 2.87 1.94 -12.47
CA GLU A 60 2.14 2.51 -11.33
C GLU A 60 1.89 4.01 -11.48
N LYS A 61 2.86 4.76 -12.01
CA LYS A 61 2.72 6.19 -12.26
C LYS A 61 1.64 6.47 -13.31
N GLU A 62 1.66 5.76 -14.44
CA GLU A 62 0.62 5.89 -15.47
C GLU A 62 -0.76 5.50 -14.94
N LYS A 63 -0.83 4.45 -14.10
CA LYS A 63 -2.10 4.03 -13.49
C LYS A 63 -2.66 5.11 -12.58
N ARG A 64 -1.81 5.77 -11.78
CA ARG A 64 -2.20 6.92 -10.94
C ARG A 64 -2.69 8.10 -11.77
N GLU A 65 -2.04 8.42 -12.87
CA GLU A 65 -2.43 9.53 -13.76
C GLU A 65 -3.79 9.29 -14.45
N ARG A 66 -4.19 8.02 -14.62
CA ARG A 66 -5.49 7.64 -15.18
C ARG A 66 -6.63 7.61 -14.17
N MET A 67 -6.35 7.74 -12.87
CA MET A 67 -7.40 7.70 -11.85
C MET A 67 -8.22 9.00 -11.84
N PRO A 68 -9.54 8.91 -11.63
CA PRO A 68 -10.37 10.10 -11.48
C PRO A 68 -9.92 10.90 -10.25
N ASN A 69 -9.83 12.22 -10.42
CA ASN A 69 -9.53 13.14 -9.31
C ASN A 69 -10.63 13.12 -8.24
N HIS A 70 -11.88 12.87 -8.64
CA HIS A 70 -13.05 12.89 -7.75
C HIS A 70 -13.99 11.74 -8.08
N VAL A 71 -14.40 11.00 -7.04
CA VAL A 71 -15.40 9.93 -7.12
C VAL A 71 -16.56 10.25 -6.18
N ALA A 72 -17.80 10.10 -6.65
CA ALA A 72 -19.00 10.15 -5.84
C ALA A 72 -19.59 8.74 -5.68
N ILE A 73 -19.96 8.38 -4.45
CA ILE A 73 -20.46 7.05 -4.10
C ILE A 73 -21.84 7.19 -3.45
N ILE A 74 -22.81 6.43 -3.97
CA ILE A 74 -24.16 6.31 -3.41
C ILE A 74 -24.26 5.01 -2.62
N LEU A 75 -24.62 5.12 -1.35
CA LEU A 75 -24.66 4.00 -0.40
C LEU A 75 -26.05 3.35 -0.33
N ASP A 76 -26.51 2.83 -1.46
CA ASP A 76 -27.83 2.20 -1.56
C ASP A 76 -27.79 0.68 -1.31
N GLY A 77 -28.93 0.11 -0.93
CA GLY A 77 -29.15 -1.32 -0.84
C GLY A 77 -28.96 -1.95 0.53
N ASN A 78 -28.53 -1.19 1.54
CA ASN A 78 -28.29 -1.70 2.90
C ASN A 78 -29.50 -2.44 3.49
N ARG A 79 -30.69 -1.86 3.39
CA ARG A 79 -31.96 -2.48 3.84
C ARG A 79 -32.28 -3.76 3.09
N ARG A 80 -32.12 -3.76 1.75
CA ARG A 80 -32.36 -4.94 0.90
C ARG A 80 -31.35 -6.04 1.20
N TRP A 81 -30.10 -5.68 1.46
CA TRP A 81 -29.02 -6.60 1.80
C TRP A 81 -29.27 -7.30 3.13
N ALA A 82 -29.71 -6.56 4.16
CA ALA A 82 -30.07 -7.10 5.47
C ALA A 82 -31.29 -8.03 5.36
N LYS A 83 -32.35 -7.59 4.67
CA LYS A 83 -33.57 -8.38 4.46
C LYS A 83 -33.29 -9.73 3.79
N LYS A 84 -32.44 -9.75 2.75
CA LYS A 84 -32.03 -10.99 2.06
C LYS A 84 -31.29 -11.99 2.95
N ARG A 85 -30.76 -11.55 4.09
CA ARG A 85 -29.98 -12.35 5.04
C ARG A 85 -30.71 -12.62 6.36
N GLY A 86 -31.97 -12.18 6.49
CA GLY A 86 -32.71 -12.28 7.75
C GLY A 86 -32.10 -11.44 8.87
N LEU A 87 -31.39 -10.36 8.52
CA LEU A 87 -30.73 -9.46 9.47
C LEU A 87 -31.56 -8.20 9.70
N GLU A 88 -31.30 -7.53 10.82
CA GLU A 88 -31.88 -6.23 11.12
C GLU A 88 -31.35 -5.14 10.18
N THR A 89 -32.17 -4.12 9.94
CA THR A 89 -31.82 -2.97 9.08
C THR A 89 -30.53 -2.29 9.56
N ALA A 90 -30.37 -2.14 10.87
CA ALA A 90 -29.18 -1.60 11.52
C ALA A 90 -27.89 -2.31 11.07
N GLN A 91 -27.89 -3.65 11.08
CA GLN A 91 -26.75 -4.47 10.66
C GLN A 91 -26.40 -4.26 9.18
N GLY A 92 -27.40 -4.02 8.33
CA GLY A 92 -27.18 -3.66 6.93
C GLY A 92 -26.48 -2.31 6.78
N HIS A 93 -26.88 -1.31 7.56
CA HIS A 93 -26.25 0.00 7.56
C HIS A 93 -24.80 -0.04 8.05
N GLU A 94 -24.52 -0.80 9.11
CA GLU A 94 -23.14 -0.98 9.59
C GLU A 94 -22.26 -1.69 8.56
N ALA A 95 -22.79 -2.70 7.87
CA ALA A 95 -22.07 -3.38 6.80
C ALA A 95 -21.74 -2.43 5.65
N GLY A 96 -22.69 -1.58 5.24
CA GLY A 96 -22.48 -0.54 4.25
C GLY A 96 -21.43 0.49 4.67
N ALA A 97 -21.48 0.93 5.94
CA ALA A 97 -20.52 1.88 6.51
C ALA A 97 -19.09 1.33 6.52
N ARG A 98 -18.89 0.07 6.94
CA ARG A 98 -17.56 -0.58 6.85
C ARG A 98 -17.08 -0.66 5.41
N ARG A 99 -17.97 -1.08 4.49
CA ARG A 99 -17.58 -1.27 3.09
C ARG A 99 -17.16 0.03 2.41
N VAL A 100 -17.85 1.14 2.68
CA VAL A 100 -17.49 2.42 2.06
C VAL A 100 -16.17 2.97 2.59
N VAL A 101 -15.87 2.74 3.86
CA VAL A 101 -14.59 3.14 4.46
C VAL A 101 -13.42 2.44 3.75
N ASP A 102 -13.52 1.12 3.57
CA ASP A 102 -12.49 0.36 2.83
C ASP A 102 -12.36 0.84 1.39
N LEU A 103 -13.49 1.03 0.71
CA LEU A 103 -13.50 1.51 -0.66
C LEU A 103 -12.91 2.92 -0.81
N ALA A 104 -13.16 3.82 0.14
CA ALA A 104 -12.56 5.15 0.15
C ALA A 104 -11.03 5.08 0.33
N LYS A 105 -10.54 4.22 1.23
CA LYS A 105 -9.09 3.98 1.42
C LYS A 105 -8.43 3.46 0.14
N ASP A 106 -9.11 2.55 -0.56
CA ASP A 106 -8.66 2.03 -1.85
C ASP A 106 -8.52 3.16 -2.89
N PHE A 107 -9.53 4.04 -3.01
CA PHE A 107 -9.48 5.19 -3.92
C PHE A 107 -8.33 6.14 -3.61
N PHE A 108 -8.14 6.51 -2.34
CA PHE A 108 -7.02 7.37 -1.95
C PHE A 108 -5.66 6.73 -2.24
N THR A 109 -5.53 5.42 -1.97
CA THR A 109 -4.30 4.66 -2.26
C THR A 109 -3.98 4.64 -3.76
N MET A 110 -5.02 4.52 -4.59
CA MET A 110 -4.92 4.55 -6.05
C MET A 110 -4.63 5.95 -6.63
N GLY A 111 -4.75 7.02 -5.84
CA GLY A 111 -4.43 8.39 -6.26
C GLY A 111 -5.63 9.29 -6.54
N THR A 112 -6.85 8.85 -6.24
CA THR A 112 -8.03 9.74 -6.24
C THR A 112 -7.89 10.76 -5.12
N LYS A 113 -8.14 12.04 -5.41
CA LYS A 113 -7.94 13.14 -4.46
C LYS A 113 -9.16 13.41 -3.59
N THR A 114 -10.35 13.16 -4.13
CA THR A 114 -11.61 13.46 -3.45
C THR A 114 -12.57 12.29 -3.56
N VAL A 115 -13.19 11.90 -2.44
CA VAL A 115 -14.28 10.93 -2.40
C VAL A 115 -15.47 11.57 -1.70
N SER A 116 -16.60 11.67 -2.41
CA SER A 116 -17.87 12.16 -1.84
C SER A 116 -18.81 11.01 -1.59
N LEU A 117 -19.36 10.95 -0.38
CA LEU A 117 -20.29 9.89 0.03
C LEU A 117 -21.70 10.47 0.18
N PHE A 118 -22.66 9.92 -0.54
CA PHE A 118 -24.06 10.22 -0.32
C PHE A 118 -24.59 9.36 0.84
N ALA A 119 -24.23 9.75 2.06
CA ALA A 119 -24.49 8.99 3.27
C ALA A 119 -25.92 9.17 3.81
N PHE A 120 -26.51 10.35 3.64
CA PHE A 120 -27.84 10.67 4.11
C PHE A 120 -28.51 11.70 3.20
N SER A 121 -29.75 11.44 2.81
CA SER A 121 -30.55 12.29 1.90
C SER A 121 -31.65 13.04 2.64
N THR A 122 -32.19 14.10 2.02
CA THR A 122 -33.34 14.85 2.54
C THR A 122 -34.58 13.96 2.73
N GLU A 123 -34.76 12.95 1.89
CA GLU A 123 -35.87 12.01 1.96
C GLU A 123 -35.72 11.03 3.12
N ASN A 124 -34.52 10.89 3.71
CA ASN A 124 -34.30 10.00 4.86
C ASN A 124 -34.88 10.55 6.16
N TRP A 125 -35.20 11.84 6.23
CA TRP A 125 -35.94 12.42 7.35
C TRP A 125 -37.36 11.88 7.47
N ALA A 126 -37.94 11.34 6.39
CA ALA A 126 -39.27 10.73 6.40
C ALA A 126 -39.29 9.29 6.96
N ARG A 127 -38.15 8.76 7.40
CA ARG A 127 -38.04 7.41 8.00
C ARG A 127 -38.46 7.43 9.48
N PRO A 128 -38.72 6.27 10.10
CA PRO A 128 -38.99 6.20 11.54
C PRO A 128 -37.88 6.87 12.36
N GLU A 129 -38.27 7.61 13.39
CA GLU A 129 -37.36 8.41 14.23
C GLU A 129 -36.23 7.56 14.83
N ASP A 130 -36.55 6.36 15.32
CA ASP A 130 -35.56 5.42 15.84
C ASP A 130 -34.49 5.04 14.80
N GLU A 131 -34.89 4.88 13.53
CA GLU A 131 -33.96 4.58 12.43
C GLU A 131 -33.04 5.79 12.17
N VAL A 132 -33.60 7.00 12.15
CA VAL A 132 -32.82 8.24 11.95
C VAL A 132 -31.83 8.44 13.09
N ASN A 133 -32.27 8.31 14.34
CA ASN A 133 -31.43 8.44 15.52
C ASN A 133 -30.28 7.41 15.52
N TYR A 134 -30.57 6.17 15.15
CA TYR A 134 -29.55 5.14 14.99
C TYR A 134 -28.52 5.52 13.91
N LEU A 135 -28.96 6.00 12.74
CA LEU A 135 -28.06 6.42 11.67
C LEU A 135 -27.14 7.57 12.09
N MET A 136 -27.66 8.58 12.80
CA MET A 136 -26.86 9.70 13.29
C MET A 136 -25.81 9.26 14.32
N ALA A 137 -26.21 8.42 15.29
CA ALA A 137 -25.28 7.86 16.27
C ALA A 137 -24.20 6.99 15.60
N MET A 138 -24.57 6.21 14.59
CA MET A 138 -23.64 5.41 13.79
C MET A 138 -22.65 6.33 13.04
N PHE A 139 -23.10 7.38 12.37
CA PHE A 139 -22.21 8.32 11.68
C PHE A 139 -21.22 8.99 12.62
N GLU A 140 -21.69 9.45 13.79
CA GLU A 140 -20.81 10.05 14.79
C GLU A 140 -19.70 9.07 15.21
N LYS A 141 -20.07 7.82 15.49
CA LYS A 141 -19.12 6.76 15.86
C LYS A 141 -18.10 6.50 14.76
N PHE A 142 -18.54 6.33 13.52
CA PHE A 142 -17.66 6.04 12.39
C PHE A 142 -16.73 7.21 12.06
N LEU A 143 -17.24 8.45 12.07
CA LEU A 143 -16.41 9.62 11.83
C LEU A 143 -15.32 9.74 12.90
N LYS A 144 -15.67 9.55 14.18
CA LYS A 144 -14.68 9.56 15.27
C LYS A 144 -13.63 8.46 15.13
N SER A 145 -14.01 7.25 14.73
CA SER A 145 -13.07 6.13 14.61
C SER A 145 -12.18 6.21 13.38
N GLU A 146 -12.70 6.66 12.24
CA GLU A 146 -11.99 6.63 10.96
C GLU A 146 -11.26 7.93 10.63
N LEU A 147 -11.60 9.06 11.26
CA LEU A 147 -10.94 10.35 11.00
C LEU A 147 -9.41 10.28 11.12
N PRO A 148 -8.81 9.67 12.17
CA PRO A 148 -7.35 9.53 12.25
C PRO A 148 -6.76 8.70 11.10
N CYS A 149 -7.53 7.77 10.53
CA CYS A 149 -7.10 7.00 9.37
C CYS A 149 -7.05 7.86 8.11
N PHE A 150 -8.11 8.63 7.85
CA PHE A 150 -8.20 9.47 6.64
C PHE A 150 -7.24 10.66 6.67
N GLN A 151 -6.92 11.20 7.84
CA GLN A 151 -5.92 12.27 7.99
C GLN A 151 -4.54 11.89 7.46
N ARG A 152 -4.18 10.59 7.42
CA ARG A 152 -2.91 10.12 6.84
C ARG A 152 -2.83 10.28 5.33
N TYR A 153 -3.95 10.43 4.63
CA TYR A 153 -4.00 10.65 3.19
C TYR A 153 -4.00 12.13 2.80
N LEU A 154 -4.02 13.05 3.78
CA LEU A 154 -4.01 14.50 3.57
C LEU A 154 -2.61 15.12 3.58
N ILE A 155 -1.56 14.30 3.74
CA ILE A 155 -0.14 14.69 3.79
C ILE A 155 0.55 14.18 2.53
#